data_AF-A0A2G4ILQ6-F1
#
_entry.id   AF-A0A2G4ILQ6-F1
#
_cell.length_a   1.000
_cell.length_b   1.000
_cell.length_c   1.000
_cell.angle_alpha   90.00
_cell.angle_beta   90.00
_cell.angle_gamma   90.00
#
_symmetry.space_group_name_H-M   'P 1'
#
loop_
_entity.id
_entity.type
_entity.pdbx_description
1 polymer ?
#
loop_
_entity_poly.entity_id
_entity_poly.type
_entity_poly.pdbx_seq_one_letter_code
_entity_poly.pdbx_strand_id
1 'polypeptide(L)'
;MPYDKIPFVLDEIHRVLIPSGVFRLSVPDYRSPLLSKQSIYDSKSHVVGGLTTGATAFYDSKSGEAKVRFKEDGKAHVWFPKYELILDLMMRSNIRNSEKIFFYQYFFDDAQFRVDPIPENEMFVIRSVPNDMRANGAPISIVVDFVK
;
A
#
# COMPACT_ATOMS: atom_id res chain seq x y z
N MET A 1 -14.00 4.88 -1.45
CA MET A 1 -14.37 4.17 -2.70
C MET A 1 -14.51 2.69 -2.37
N PRO A 2 -15.54 1.99 -2.87
CA PRO A 2 -15.64 0.54 -2.73
C PRO A 2 -14.40 -0.17 -3.30
N TYR A 3 -13.88 -1.18 -2.57
CA TYR A 3 -12.62 -1.84 -2.88
C TYR A 3 -12.65 -2.59 -4.23
N ASP A 4 -13.81 -3.14 -4.57
CA ASP A 4 -14.13 -3.80 -5.84
C ASP A 4 -14.01 -2.90 -7.07
N LYS A 5 -13.96 -1.57 -6.89
CA LYS A 5 -13.75 -0.61 -7.99
C LYS A 5 -12.29 -0.32 -8.30
N ILE A 6 -11.34 -0.73 -7.45
CA ILE A 6 -9.92 -0.44 -7.67
C ILE A 6 -9.41 -1.07 -8.99
N PRO A 7 -9.73 -2.33 -9.35
CA PRO A 7 -9.30 -2.88 -10.64
C PRO A 7 -9.73 -2.04 -11.85
N PHE A 8 -10.95 -1.49 -11.84
CA PHE A 8 -11.41 -0.57 -12.90
C PHE A 8 -10.59 0.72 -12.97
N VAL A 9 -10.16 1.26 -11.83
CA VAL A 9 -9.27 2.43 -11.81
C VAL A 9 -7.91 2.09 -12.45
N LEU A 10 -7.37 0.90 -12.16
CA LEU A 10 -6.13 0.43 -12.77
C LEU A 10 -6.29 0.18 -14.29
N ASP A 11 -7.46 -0.29 -14.72
CA ASP A 11 -7.81 -0.39 -16.15
C ASP A 11 -7.79 0.96 -16.84
N GLU A 12 -8.38 1.98 -16.22
CA GLU A 12 -8.41 3.32 -16.78
C GLU A 12 -7.02 3.94 -16.85
N ILE A 13 -6.17 3.74 -15.84
CA ILE A 13 -4.76 4.15 -15.88
C ILE A 13 -4.06 3.48 -17.06
N HIS A 14 -4.17 2.15 -17.18
CA HIS A 14 -3.56 1.41 -18.28
C HIS A 14 -4.08 1.87 -19.66
N ARG A 15 -5.39 2.17 -19.76
CA ARG A 15 -6.00 2.66 -21.01
C ARG A 15 -5.40 3.99 -21.44
N VAL A 16 -5.21 4.94 -20.53
CA VAL A 16 -4.74 6.31 -20.85
C VAL A 16 -3.23 6.45 -20.93
N LEU A 17 -2.46 5.50 -20.40
CA LEU A 17 -1.01 5.47 -20.63
C LEU A 17 -0.71 5.40 -22.14
N ILE A 18 0.24 6.21 -22.58
CA ILE A 18 0.82 6.10 -23.93
C ILE A 18 1.68 4.84 -24.02
N PRO A 19 1.94 4.29 -25.23
CA PRO A 19 2.91 3.21 -25.40
C PRO A 19 4.26 3.57 -24.78
N SER A 20 4.88 2.63 -24.06
CA SER A 20 6.09 2.80 -23.25
C SER A 20 5.98 3.83 -22.11
N GLY A 21 4.78 4.35 -21.85
CA GLY A 21 4.50 5.22 -20.71
C GLY A 21 4.57 4.45 -19.40
N VAL A 22 5.10 5.11 -18.36
CA VAL A 22 5.29 4.50 -17.05
C VAL A 22 4.26 5.04 -16.06
N PHE A 23 3.60 4.13 -15.35
CA PHE A 23 2.85 4.44 -14.15
C PHE A 23 3.56 3.82 -12.94
N ARG A 24 3.93 4.67 -11.97
CA ARG A 24 4.48 4.24 -10.68
C ARG A 24 3.41 4.27 -9.61
N LEU A 25 3.14 3.11 -9.01
CA LEU A 25 2.35 3.00 -7.80
C LEU A 25 3.28 2.96 -6.59
N SER A 26 3.07 3.89 -5.65
CA SER A 26 3.74 3.90 -4.35
C SER A 26 2.70 3.96 -3.24
N VAL A 27 2.63 2.91 -2.42
CA VAL A 27 1.66 2.79 -1.32
C VAL A 27 2.35 2.26 -0.07
N PRO A 28 1.85 2.53 1.15
CA PRO A 28 2.45 1.98 2.37
C PRO A 28 2.45 0.45 2.36
N ASP A 29 3.50 -0.17 2.89
CA ASP A 29 3.55 -1.62 3.06
C ASP A 29 3.20 -1.98 4.52
N TYR A 30 1.96 -2.42 4.78
CA TYR A 30 1.54 -2.77 6.14
C TYR A 30 2.17 -4.06 6.68
N ARG A 31 3.04 -4.70 5.90
CA ARG A 31 3.93 -5.74 6.39
C ARG A 31 5.23 -5.20 6.99
N SER A 32 5.57 -3.94 6.67
CA SER A 32 6.71 -3.25 7.28
C SER A 32 6.58 -3.26 8.81
N PRO A 33 7.61 -3.70 9.56
CA PRO A 33 7.57 -3.73 11.02
C PRO A 33 7.26 -2.37 11.66
N LEU A 34 7.64 -1.28 10.99
CA LEU A 34 7.34 0.07 11.46
C LEU A 34 5.83 0.36 11.43
N LEU A 35 5.16 0.04 10.33
CA LEU A 35 3.72 0.29 10.15
C LEU A 35 2.88 -0.74 10.90
N SER A 36 3.32 -2.00 10.92
CA SER A 36 2.69 -3.08 11.67
C SER A 36 2.59 -2.77 13.17
N LYS A 37 3.65 -2.21 13.78
CA LYS A 37 3.65 -1.78 15.20
C LYS A 37 2.68 -0.63 15.50
N GLN A 38 2.26 0.12 14.49
CA GLN A 38 1.37 1.28 14.62
C GLN A 38 -0.06 0.95 14.22
N SER A 39 -0.36 -0.33 13.97
CA SER A 39 -1.65 -0.79 13.45
C SER A 39 -2.54 -1.40 14.53
N ILE A 40 -3.84 -1.28 14.33
CA ILE A 40 -4.91 -1.92 15.10
C ILE A 40 -5.37 -3.13 14.28
N TYR A 41 -5.52 -4.28 14.93
CA TYR A 41 -5.89 -5.54 14.28
C TYR A 41 -7.26 -6.03 14.75
N ASP A 42 -8.01 -6.64 13.84
CA ASP A 42 -9.22 -7.41 14.20
C ASP A 42 -8.86 -8.81 14.74
N SER A 43 -9.87 -9.58 15.13
CA SER A 43 -9.71 -10.96 15.61
C SER A 43 -9.19 -11.94 14.55
N LYS A 44 -9.13 -11.54 13.28
CA LYS A 44 -8.60 -12.31 12.15
C LYS A 44 -7.22 -11.80 11.70
N SER A 45 -6.59 -10.91 12.49
CA SER A 45 -5.29 -10.31 12.19
C SER A 45 -5.27 -9.42 10.94
N HIS A 46 -6.42 -8.90 10.50
CA HIS A 46 -6.46 -7.84 9.49
C HIS A 46 -6.21 -6.48 10.13
N VAL A 47 -5.50 -5.61 9.42
CA VAL A 47 -5.33 -4.22 9.84
C VAL A 47 -6.64 -3.47 9.63
N VAL A 48 -7.19 -2.93 10.71
CA VAL A 48 -8.46 -2.18 10.73
C VAL A 48 -8.28 -0.70 11.08
N GLY A 49 -7.06 -0.26 11.40
CA GLY A 49 -6.75 1.13 11.68
C GLY A 49 -5.27 1.36 11.93
N GLY A 50 -4.79 2.59 11.72
CA GLY A 50 -3.44 3.01 12.13
C GLY A 50 -3.49 4.08 13.21
N LEU A 51 -2.86 3.82 14.36
CA LEU A 51 -2.86 4.71 15.54
C LEU A 51 -2.24 6.08 15.23
N THR A 52 -1.21 6.09 14.38
CA THR A 52 -0.53 7.31 13.93
C THR A 52 -1.21 7.97 12.73
N THR A 53 -2.18 7.29 12.11
CA THR A 53 -2.87 7.72 10.90
C THR A 53 -4.36 7.96 11.12
N GLY A 54 -4.72 8.45 12.31
CA GLY A 54 -6.07 8.94 12.60
C GLY A 54 -7.09 7.89 13.03
N ALA A 55 -6.68 6.65 13.32
CA ALA A 55 -7.56 5.65 13.92
C ALA A 55 -7.47 5.65 15.46
N THR A 56 -8.58 5.38 16.13
CA THR A 56 -8.65 5.18 17.57
C THR A 56 -9.53 3.98 17.88
N ALA A 57 -9.04 3.08 18.73
CA ALA A 57 -9.82 1.97 19.26
C ALA A 57 -10.76 2.47 20.36
N PHE A 58 -12.00 1.98 20.37
CA PHE A 58 -12.96 2.23 21.43
C PHE A 58 -13.77 0.97 21.73
N TYR A 59 -14.26 0.85 22.96
CA TYR A 59 -15.16 -0.25 23.34
C TYR A 59 -16.61 0.15 23.02
N ASP A 60 -17.29 -0.62 22.18
CA ASP A 60 -18.71 -0.46 21.92
C ASP A 60 -19.51 -1.31 22.92
N SER A 61 -20.09 -0.64 23.93
CA SER A 61 -20.88 -1.29 24.97
C SER A 61 -22.16 -1.94 24.46
N LYS A 62 -22.66 -1.58 23.27
CA LYS A 62 -23.87 -2.20 22.69
C LYS A 62 -23.57 -3.54 22.04
N SER A 63 -22.43 -3.65 21.35
CA SER A 63 -22.00 -4.91 20.74
C SER A 63 -21.10 -5.75 21.64
N GLY A 64 -20.53 -5.16 22.70
CA GLY A 64 -19.56 -5.82 23.57
C GLY A 64 -18.19 -6.02 22.92
N GLU A 65 -17.88 -5.26 21.86
CA GLU A 65 -16.68 -5.46 21.03
C GLU A 65 -15.83 -4.20 20.93
N ALA A 66 -14.52 -4.39 20.77
CA ALA A 66 -13.62 -3.29 20.38
C ALA A 66 -13.87 -2.92 18.91
N LYS A 67 -14.06 -1.62 18.66
CA LYS A 67 -14.25 -1.06 17.32
C LYS A 67 -13.22 0.03 17.04
N VAL A 68 -13.07 0.36 15.77
CA VAL A 68 -12.23 1.47 15.32
C VAL A 68 -13.10 2.63 14.86
N ARG A 69 -12.76 3.84 15.30
CA ARG A 69 -13.25 5.09 14.74
C ARG A 69 -12.11 5.85 14.09
N PHE A 70 -12.41 6.59 13.05
CA PHE A 70 -11.46 7.43 12.33
C PHE A 70 -11.72 8.90 12.64
N LYS A 71 -10.67 9.73 12.59
CA LYS A 71 -10.82 11.18 12.59
C LYS A 71 -11.58 11.63 11.35
N GLU A 72 -12.58 12.48 11.54
CA GLU A 72 -13.40 13.04 10.46
C GLU A 72 -12.81 14.35 9.89
N ASP A 73 -11.49 14.53 10.01
CA ASP A 73 -10.76 15.70 9.51
C ASP A 73 -10.14 15.48 8.13
N GLY A 74 -10.47 14.35 7.48
CA GLY A 74 -9.95 13.96 6.18
C GLY A 74 -8.50 13.45 6.19
N LYS A 75 -7.85 13.34 7.36
CA LYS A 75 -6.45 12.89 7.48
C LYS A 75 -6.32 11.41 7.84
N ALA A 76 -7.43 10.74 8.09
CA ALA A 76 -7.44 9.34 8.43
C ALA A 76 -7.02 8.46 7.25
N HIS A 77 -6.05 7.58 7.48
CA HIS A 77 -5.71 6.55 6.50
C HIS A 77 -6.68 5.37 6.63
N VAL A 78 -7.26 4.96 5.51
CA VAL A 78 -8.34 3.96 5.45
C VAL A 78 -7.99 2.78 4.55
N TRP A 79 -6.77 2.72 4.03
CA TRP A 79 -6.31 1.64 3.16
C TRP A 79 -5.00 1.05 3.69
N PHE A 80 -4.97 -0.26 3.86
CA PHE A 80 -3.88 -0.96 4.53
C PHE A 80 -3.25 -2.03 3.64
N PRO A 81 -2.63 -1.66 2.50
CA PRO A 81 -2.17 -2.63 1.54
C PRO A 81 -0.95 -3.42 2.03
N LYS A 82 -0.87 -4.65 1.52
CA LYS A 82 0.28 -5.54 1.54
C LYS A 82 0.59 -5.96 0.11
N TYR A 83 1.78 -6.53 -0.13
CA TYR A 83 2.21 -6.95 -1.46
C TYR A 83 1.18 -7.85 -2.16
N GLU A 84 0.63 -8.85 -1.47
CA GLU A 84 -0.38 -9.78 -1.99
C GLU A 84 -1.67 -9.07 -2.44
N LEU A 85 -2.03 -7.97 -1.78
CA LEU A 85 -3.19 -7.17 -2.15
C LEU A 85 -2.97 -6.45 -3.47
N ILE A 86 -1.77 -5.91 -3.67
CA ILE A 86 -1.39 -5.23 -4.91
C ILE A 86 -1.33 -6.24 -6.07
N LEU A 87 -0.82 -7.45 -5.81
CA LEU A 87 -0.87 -8.54 -6.78
C LEU A 87 -2.30 -8.92 -7.17
N ASP A 88 -3.23 -9.10 -6.22
CA ASP A 88 -4.64 -9.42 -6.54
C ASP A 88 -5.26 -8.35 -7.43
N LEU A 89 -5.11 -7.07 -7.06
CA LEU A 89 -5.64 -5.94 -7.80
C LEU A 89 -5.08 -5.86 -9.22
N MET A 90 -3.76 -6.04 -9.36
CA MET A 90 -3.10 -6.13 -10.65
C MET A 90 -3.65 -7.29 -11.48
N MET A 91 -3.73 -8.50 -10.92
CA MET A 91 -4.21 -9.68 -11.63
C MET A 91 -5.66 -9.56 -12.07
N ARG A 92 -6.46 -8.74 -11.39
CA ARG A 92 -7.87 -8.47 -11.73
C ARG A 92 -8.07 -7.29 -12.68
N SER A 93 -6.99 -6.64 -13.13
CA SER A 93 -7.04 -5.50 -14.05
C SER A 93 -6.18 -5.75 -15.29
N ASN A 94 -6.39 -4.94 -16.32
CA ASN A 94 -5.64 -4.88 -17.57
C ASN A 94 -4.25 -4.28 -17.40
N ILE A 95 -3.94 -3.66 -16.25
CA ILE A 95 -2.59 -3.18 -15.95
C ILE A 95 -1.57 -4.33 -15.90
N ARG A 96 -2.02 -5.57 -15.67
CA ARG A 96 -1.19 -6.77 -15.78
C ARG A 96 -0.63 -7.00 -17.18
N ASN A 97 -1.21 -6.38 -18.21
CA ASN A 97 -0.78 -6.53 -19.61
C ASN A 97 0.30 -5.52 -20.00
N SER A 98 0.80 -4.71 -19.05
CA SER A 98 1.98 -3.88 -19.24
C SER A 98 3.16 -4.68 -19.78
N GLU A 99 3.87 -4.15 -20.77
CA GLU A 99 5.12 -4.70 -21.32
C GLU A 99 6.12 -5.08 -20.23
N LYS A 100 6.21 -4.26 -19.16
CA LYS A 100 7.08 -4.52 -18.00
C LYS A 100 6.37 -4.15 -16.71
N ILE A 101 6.55 -5.01 -15.71
CA ILE A 101 6.11 -4.74 -14.33
C ILE A 101 7.32 -4.97 -13.42
N PHE A 102 7.73 -3.94 -12.69
CA PHE A 102 8.93 -4.00 -11.84
C PHE A 102 8.62 -3.53 -10.43
N PHE A 103 8.65 -4.46 -9.48
CA PHE A 103 8.56 -4.14 -8.07
C PHE A 103 9.93 -3.81 -7.51
N TYR A 104 10.13 -2.56 -7.10
CA TYR A 104 11.38 -2.08 -6.53
C TYR A 104 11.51 -2.42 -5.05
N GLN A 105 10.48 -2.09 -4.27
CA GLN A 105 10.53 -2.17 -2.81
C GLN A 105 9.23 -2.72 -2.28
N TYR A 106 9.29 -3.74 -1.43
CA TYR A 106 8.14 -4.41 -0.80
C TYR A 106 8.61 -5.52 0.13
N PHE A 107 7.73 -5.96 1.03
CA PHE A 107 7.88 -7.20 1.78
C PHE A 107 7.20 -8.36 1.04
N PHE A 108 7.93 -9.46 0.84
CA PHE A 108 7.37 -10.73 0.36
C PHE A 108 6.65 -11.46 1.49
N ASP A 109 7.29 -11.48 2.65
CA ASP A 109 6.77 -12.06 3.88
C ASP A 109 7.11 -11.21 5.12
N ASP A 110 6.83 -11.69 6.34
CA ASP A 110 7.12 -10.92 7.57
C ASP A 110 8.63 -10.81 7.86
N ALA A 111 9.46 -11.60 7.18
CA ALA A 111 10.92 -11.65 7.35
C ALA A 111 11.69 -11.20 6.09
N GLN A 112 11.15 -11.44 4.90
CA GLN A 112 11.82 -11.19 3.62
C GLN A 112 11.24 -9.98 2.91
N PHE A 113 12.14 -9.11 2.44
CA PHE A 113 11.79 -7.93 1.67
C PHE A 113 12.79 -7.69 0.54
N ARG A 114 12.36 -6.92 -0.45
CA ARG A 114 13.18 -6.44 -1.56
C ARG A 114 13.41 -4.94 -1.45
N VAL A 115 14.62 -4.51 -1.74
CA VAL A 115 14.98 -3.09 -1.88
C VAL A 115 15.90 -2.93 -3.08
N ASP A 116 15.28 -2.77 -4.25
CA ASP A 116 16.00 -2.38 -5.46
C ASP A 116 16.04 -0.85 -5.57
N PRO A 117 17.08 -0.29 -6.21
CA PRO A 117 17.17 1.14 -6.49
C PRO A 117 16.00 1.60 -7.37
N ILE A 118 15.34 2.68 -6.95
CA ILE A 118 14.28 3.33 -7.73
C ILE A 118 14.92 4.42 -8.61
N PRO A 119 14.59 4.52 -9.91
CA PRO A 119 15.07 5.60 -10.77
C PRO A 119 14.77 6.98 -10.16
N GLU A 120 15.79 7.77 -9.88
CA GLU A 120 15.66 9.07 -9.17
C GLU A 120 15.18 10.21 -10.08
N ASN A 121 15.50 10.14 -11.37
CA ASN A 121 15.23 11.22 -12.33
C ASN A 121 13.77 11.24 -12.83
N GLU A 122 12.99 10.21 -12.50
CA GLU A 122 11.62 10.03 -12.97
C GLU A 122 10.73 9.56 -11.82
N MET A 123 9.64 10.28 -11.54
CA MET A 123 8.63 9.93 -10.53
C MET A 123 9.23 9.61 -9.14
N PHE A 124 9.96 10.58 -8.57
CA PHE A 124 10.60 10.46 -7.25
C PHE A 124 9.64 9.98 -6.15
N VAL A 125 10.10 9.04 -5.33
CA VAL A 125 9.36 8.51 -4.17
C VAL A 125 10.11 8.90 -2.89
N ILE A 126 9.51 9.78 -2.09
CA ILE A 126 10.13 10.21 -0.82
C ILE A 126 10.06 9.13 0.27
N ARG A 127 9.01 8.29 0.25
CA ARG A 127 8.75 7.23 1.24
C ARG A 127 9.34 5.89 0.80
N SER A 128 10.58 5.90 0.32
CA SER A 128 11.30 4.69 -0.11
C SER A 128 12.74 4.74 0.38
N VAL A 129 13.41 3.60 0.44
CA VAL A 129 14.85 3.54 0.75
C VAL A 129 15.63 4.04 -0.48
N PRO A 130 16.71 4.83 -0.33
CA PRO A 130 17.32 5.30 0.92
C PRO A 130 16.75 6.61 1.49
N ASN A 131 15.73 7.21 0.87
CA ASN A 131 15.16 8.50 1.28
C ASN A 131 14.43 8.46 2.64
N ASP A 132 13.80 7.34 2.99
CA ASP A 132 13.11 7.12 4.26
C ASP A 132 13.70 5.93 5.01
N MET A 133 14.58 6.23 5.98
CA MET A 133 15.31 5.24 6.77
C MET A 133 14.68 4.95 8.13
N ARG A 134 13.43 5.34 8.38
CA ARG A 134 12.75 5.14 9.68
C ARG A 134 12.60 3.68 10.09
N ALA A 135 12.72 2.75 9.14
CA ALA A 135 12.71 1.31 9.37
C ALA A 135 14.11 0.68 9.24
N ASN A 136 15.18 1.44 9.51
CA ASN A 136 16.57 0.97 9.51
C ASN A 136 16.98 0.26 8.20
N GLY A 137 16.56 0.79 7.05
CA GLY A 137 16.87 0.24 5.73
C GLY A 137 15.89 -0.81 5.21
N ALA A 138 14.93 -1.26 6.01
CA ALA A 138 13.78 -1.99 5.50
C ALA A 138 12.80 -1.03 4.79
N PRO A 139 12.09 -1.47 3.73
CA PRO A 139 11.13 -0.63 3.05
C PRO A 139 9.92 -0.33 3.94
N ILE A 140 9.26 0.79 3.68
CA ILE A 140 7.99 1.15 4.33
C ILE A 140 6.85 1.26 3.33
N SER A 141 7.17 1.17 2.04
CA SER A 141 6.24 1.30 0.92
C SER A 141 6.46 0.16 -0.06
N ILE A 142 5.36 -0.24 -0.69
CA ILE A 142 5.37 -1.01 -1.93
C ILE A 142 5.55 0.00 -3.05
N VAL A 143 6.61 -0.17 -3.85
CA VAL A 143 6.89 0.65 -5.04
C VAL A 143 6.99 -0.25 -6.25
N VAL A 144 6.12 -0.01 -7.23
CA VAL A 144 6.05 -0.81 -8.47
C VAL A 144 5.80 0.09 -9.68
N ASP A 145 6.51 -0.20 -10.76
CA ASP A 145 6.29 0.41 -12.07
C ASP A 145 5.55 -0.54 -12.99
N PHE A 146 4.62 0.04 -13.74
CA PHE A 146 3.91 -0.57 -14.86
C PHE A 146 4.25 0.22 -16.11
N VAL A 147 4.93 -0.42 -17.06
CA VAL A 147 5.29 0.16 -18.36
C VAL A 147 4.32 -0.39 -19.39
N LYS A 148 3.49 0.46 -20.00
CA LYS A 148 2.53 0.01 -21.00
C LYS A 148 3.21 -0.45 -22.27
#